data_AF-A0A7C7SYE9-F1
#
_entry.id   AF-A0A7C7SYE9-F1
#
_cell.length_a   1.000
_cell.length_b   1.000
_cell.length_c   1.000
_cell.angle_alpha   90.00
_cell.angle_beta   90.00
_cell.angle_gamma   90.00
#
_symmetry.space_group_name_H-M   'P 1'
#
loop_
_entity.id
_entity.type
_entity.pdbx_description
1 polymer ?
#
loop_
_entity_poly.entity_id
_entity_poly.type
_entity_poly.pdbx_seq_one_letter_code
_entity_poly.pdbx_strand_id
1 'polypeptide(L)'
;MTLTVEELIAKEEIRDLVGRYMRGLDRLDVELLRSVFHDDATTDYGFFQGGPDAFVEMAYNALKDHLANHHLIGQTNIDIKGDVAFGEIYFQAFHRIVVNDEGKFASAHDLRRTFAMKLARAGVSMPDLKTIMRHSVISTTMRFYLDEQAEEVSQRIAEKLNRKVYPGTSVDLEESEST
;
A
#
# COMPACT_ATOMS: atom_id res chain seq x y z
N MET A 1 -5.79 33.20 -22.04
CA MET A 1 -4.41 33.39 -22.53
C MET A 1 -4.09 32.25 -23.47
N THR A 2 -3.42 32.55 -24.58
CA THR A 2 -2.97 31.53 -25.54
C THR A 2 -1.54 31.15 -25.17
N LEU A 3 -1.25 29.85 -25.08
CA LEU A 3 0.12 29.38 -24.83
C LEU A 3 1.00 29.64 -26.05
N THR A 4 2.26 29.98 -25.81
CA THR A 4 3.33 30.00 -26.82
C THR A 4 3.71 28.57 -27.22
N VAL A 5 4.43 28.42 -28.33
CA VAL A 5 4.90 27.10 -28.78
C VAL A 5 5.92 26.54 -27.79
N GLU A 6 6.78 27.39 -27.25
CA GLU A 6 7.78 27.07 -26.25
C GLU A 6 7.13 26.53 -24.96
N GLU A 7 6.06 27.17 -24.48
CA GLU A 7 5.31 26.69 -23.32
C GLU A 7 4.60 25.35 -23.59
N LEU A 8 4.13 25.11 -24.81
CA LEU A 8 3.53 23.83 -25.18
C LEU A 8 4.57 22.70 -25.19
N ILE A 9 5.78 22.97 -25.73
CA ILE A 9 6.90 22.04 -25.73
C ILE A 9 7.31 21.72 -24.28
N ALA A 10 7.53 22.74 -23.45
CA ALA A 10 7.90 22.55 -22.06
C ALA A 10 6.87 21.70 -21.29
N LYS A 11 5.58 21.94 -21.51
CA LYS A 11 4.51 21.11 -20.91
C LYS A 11 4.59 19.65 -21.35
N GLU A 12 4.95 19.38 -22.59
CA GLU A 12 5.05 18.02 -23.10
C GLU A 12 6.31 17.31 -22.61
N GLU A 13 7.44 18.00 -22.54
CA GLU A 13 8.68 17.47 -21.95
C GLU A 13 8.48 17.10 -20.47
N ILE A 14 7.74 17.90 -19.72
CA ILE A 14 7.36 17.59 -18.34
C ILE A 14 6.46 16.34 -18.29
N ARG A 15 5.47 16.20 -19.19
CA ARG A 15 4.63 14.99 -19.24
C ARG A 15 5.44 13.73 -19.54
N ASP A 16 6.41 13.83 -20.44
CA ASP A 16 7.33 12.73 -20.74
C ASP A 16 8.20 12.37 -19.53
N LEU A 17 8.73 13.36 -18.80
CA LEU A 17 9.46 13.14 -17.53
C LEU A 17 8.61 12.37 -16.51
N VAL A 18 7.35 12.75 -16.35
CA VAL A 18 6.41 12.07 -15.44
C VAL A 18 6.13 10.63 -15.91
N GLY A 19 5.99 10.42 -17.22
CA GLY A 19 5.85 9.08 -17.80
C GLY A 19 7.08 8.20 -17.53
N ARG A 20 8.28 8.75 -17.71
CA ARG A 20 9.56 8.07 -17.41
C ARG A 20 9.72 7.77 -15.93
N TYR A 21 9.32 8.69 -15.05
CA TYR A 21 9.31 8.48 -13.60
C TYR A 21 8.47 7.26 -13.24
N MET A 22 7.22 7.19 -13.71
CA MET A 22 6.32 6.06 -13.42
C MET A 22 6.83 4.76 -14.02
N ARG A 23 7.36 4.80 -15.24
CA ARG A 23 7.99 3.65 -15.88
C ARG A 23 9.19 3.13 -15.09
N GLY A 24 10.03 4.05 -14.56
CA GLY A 24 11.17 3.70 -13.73
C GLY A 24 10.75 2.92 -12.49
N LEU A 25 9.73 3.40 -11.78
CA LEU A 25 9.15 2.69 -10.63
C LEU A 25 8.55 1.33 -11.00
N ASP A 26 7.74 1.29 -12.06
CA ASP A 26 7.03 0.09 -12.49
C ASP A 26 7.98 -1.04 -12.93
N ARG A 27 9.12 -0.67 -13.49
CA ARG A 27 10.14 -1.60 -14.00
C ARG A 27 11.30 -1.82 -13.05
N LEU A 28 11.29 -1.16 -11.88
CA LEU A 28 12.42 -1.15 -10.94
C LEU A 28 13.73 -0.71 -11.62
N ASP A 29 13.62 0.19 -12.59
CA ASP A 29 14.74 0.75 -13.35
C ASP A 29 15.27 1.98 -12.61
N VAL A 30 16.27 1.71 -11.76
CA VAL A 30 16.91 2.68 -10.87
C VAL A 30 17.57 3.81 -11.66
N GLU A 31 18.23 3.47 -12.78
CA GLU A 31 18.94 4.46 -13.61
C GLU A 31 17.94 5.38 -14.30
N LEU A 32 16.87 4.82 -14.88
CA LEU A 32 15.80 5.61 -15.50
C LEU A 32 15.12 6.52 -14.47
N LEU A 33 14.76 5.99 -13.30
CA LEU A 33 14.14 6.79 -12.25
C LEU A 33 15.06 7.91 -11.77
N ARG A 34 16.36 7.66 -11.61
CA ARG A 34 17.31 8.70 -11.18
C ARG A 34 17.49 9.81 -12.23
N SER A 35 17.40 9.45 -13.52
CA SER A 35 17.59 10.38 -14.64
C SER A 35 16.57 11.51 -14.75
N VAL A 36 15.39 11.38 -14.11
CA VAL A 36 14.33 12.40 -14.19
C VAL A 36 14.49 13.52 -13.16
N PHE A 37 15.51 13.44 -12.32
CA PHE A 37 15.82 14.44 -11.29
C PHE A 37 17.08 15.23 -11.63
N HIS A 38 17.07 16.51 -11.27
CA HIS A 38 18.31 17.29 -11.13
C HIS A 38 19.14 16.77 -9.96
N ASP A 39 20.46 16.95 -10.02
CA ASP A 39 21.39 16.47 -8.98
C ASP A 39 21.18 17.16 -7.62
N ASP A 40 20.70 18.40 -7.63
CA ASP A 40 20.38 19.21 -6.46
C ASP A 40 18.88 19.20 -6.09
N ALA A 41 18.10 18.29 -6.69
CA ALA A 41 16.68 18.19 -6.40
C ALA A 41 16.42 17.85 -4.93
N THR A 42 15.32 18.38 -4.40
CA THR A 42 14.76 17.99 -3.10
C THR A 42 13.43 17.29 -3.29
N THR A 43 13.17 16.28 -2.46
CA THR A 43 11.92 15.51 -2.51
C THR A 43 11.25 15.48 -1.15
N ASP A 44 9.92 15.50 -1.14
CA ASP A 44 9.08 15.37 0.04
C ASP A 44 7.83 14.53 -0.29
N TYR A 45 7.68 13.40 0.40
CA TYR A 45 6.56 12.48 0.26
C TYR A 45 5.76 12.36 1.58
N GLY A 46 5.94 13.30 2.51
CA GLY A 46 5.27 13.37 3.81
C GLY A 46 5.84 12.41 4.87
N PHE A 47 6.18 11.17 4.49
CA PHE A 47 6.86 10.19 5.35
C PHE A 47 8.37 10.08 5.06
N PHE A 48 8.83 10.72 3.99
CA PHE A 48 10.22 10.75 3.56
C PHE A 48 10.56 12.14 3.03
N GLN A 49 11.74 12.63 3.38
CA GLN A 49 12.33 13.85 2.82
C GLN A 49 13.81 13.61 2.54
N GLY A 50 14.28 14.01 1.36
CA GLY A 50 15.67 13.78 0.97
C GLY A 50 15.99 14.18 -0.47
N GLY A 51 17.23 13.93 -0.88
CA GLY A 51 17.69 14.11 -2.26
C GLY A 51 17.27 12.96 -3.18
N PRO A 52 17.52 13.08 -4.50
CA PRO A 52 17.06 12.12 -5.50
C PRO A 52 17.63 10.72 -5.28
N ASP A 53 18.92 10.59 -4.95
CA ASP A 53 19.55 9.27 -4.74
C ASP A 53 18.91 8.50 -3.58
N ALA A 54 18.70 9.18 -2.45
CA ALA A 54 18.06 8.60 -1.28
C ALA A 54 16.59 8.22 -1.57
N PHE A 55 15.87 9.05 -2.33
CA PHE A 55 14.52 8.73 -2.76
C PHE A 55 14.49 7.49 -3.66
N VAL A 56 15.38 7.41 -4.67
CA VAL A 56 15.42 6.28 -5.59
C VAL A 56 15.72 4.97 -4.87
N GLU A 57 16.68 4.98 -3.94
CA GLU A 57 16.99 3.82 -3.10
C GLU A 57 15.78 3.40 -2.24
N MET A 58 15.13 4.36 -1.59
CA MET A 58 13.93 4.10 -0.80
C MET A 58 12.82 3.49 -1.65
N ALA A 59 12.53 4.07 -2.81
CA ALA A 59 11.48 3.62 -3.71
C ALA A 59 11.77 2.21 -4.25
N TYR A 60 13.01 1.93 -4.66
CA TYR A 60 13.43 0.59 -5.07
C TYR A 60 13.19 -0.43 -3.96
N ASN A 61 13.65 -0.14 -2.74
CA ASN A 61 13.49 -1.05 -1.61
C ASN A 61 12.02 -1.28 -1.23
N ALA A 62 11.15 -0.29 -1.41
CA ALA A 62 9.72 -0.43 -1.17
C ALA A 62 9.00 -1.28 -2.23
N LEU A 63 9.52 -1.33 -3.47
CA LEU A 63 8.81 -1.93 -4.61
C LEU A 63 9.40 -3.26 -5.09
N LYS A 64 10.65 -3.58 -4.76
CA LYS A 64 11.41 -4.71 -5.33
C LYS A 64 10.82 -6.09 -5.03
N ASP A 65 10.13 -6.23 -3.90
CA ASP A 65 9.53 -7.50 -3.46
C ASP A 65 8.09 -7.68 -3.95
N HIS A 66 7.56 -6.70 -4.68
CA HIS A 66 6.27 -6.83 -5.35
C HIS A 66 6.40 -7.71 -6.60
N LEU A 67 5.39 -8.54 -6.87
CA LEU A 67 5.35 -9.32 -8.11
C LEU A 67 5.19 -8.42 -9.34
N ALA A 68 4.45 -7.31 -9.19
CA ALA A 68 4.25 -6.33 -10.23
C ALA A 68 3.90 -4.96 -9.63
N ASN A 69 4.37 -3.92 -10.30
CA ASN A 69 4.09 -2.52 -10.01
C ASN A 69 3.47 -1.88 -11.25
N HIS A 70 2.43 -1.07 -11.05
CA HIS A 70 1.81 -0.32 -12.13
C HIS A 70 1.29 1.02 -11.61
N HIS A 71 1.77 2.11 -12.19
CA HIS A 71 1.28 3.46 -11.92
C HIS A 71 0.59 4.02 -13.15
N LEU A 72 -0.68 4.38 -13.00
CA LEU A 72 -1.46 5.05 -14.03
C LEU A 72 -1.53 6.55 -13.75
N ILE A 73 -1.12 7.36 -14.71
CA ILE A 73 -1.23 8.82 -14.66
C ILE A 73 -2.61 9.25 -15.14
N GLY A 74 -3.23 10.16 -14.39
CA GLY A 74 -4.51 10.79 -14.71
C GLY A 74 -4.34 12.24 -15.18
N GLN A 75 -5.26 13.12 -14.77
CA GLN A 75 -5.17 14.54 -15.09
C GLN A 75 -3.81 15.11 -14.69
N THR A 76 -3.21 15.84 -15.64
CA THR A 76 -1.92 16.51 -15.47
C THR A 76 -2.12 18.00 -15.73
N ASN A 77 -2.03 18.78 -14.66
CA ASN A 77 -2.19 20.22 -14.67
C ASN A 77 -0.80 20.86 -14.49
N ILE A 78 -0.33 21.61 -15.48
CA ILE A 78 0.99 22.26 -15.45
C ILE A 78 0.79 23.74 -15.76
N ASP A 79 1.36 24.59 -14.91
CA ASP A 79 1.45 26.05 -15.06
C ASP A 79 2.90 26.46 -15.28
N ILE A 80 3.16 27.22 -16.35
CA ILE A 80 4.50 27.66 -16.73
C ILE A 80 4.65 29.14 -16.36
N LYS A 81 5.74 29.48 -15.68
CA LYS A 81 6.07 30.82 -15.22
C LYS A 81 7.51 31.13 -15.60
N GLY A 82 7.70 31.55 -16.85
CA GLY A 82 9.04 31.80 -17.40
C GLY A 82 9.84 30.50 -17.50
N ASP A 83 10.92 30.40 -16.75
CA ASP A 83 11.82 29.25 -16.66
C ASP A 83 11.42 28.23 -15.59
N VAL A 84 10.35 28.50 -14.83
CA VAL A 84 9.86 27.62 -13.76
C VAL A 84 8.48 27.06 -14.10
N ALA A 85 8.25 25.78 -13.77
CA ALA A 85 6.96 25.13 -13.91
C ALA A 85 6.45 24.62 -12.56
N PHE A 86 5.13 24.70 -12.35
CA PHE A 86 4.44 24.11 -11.21
C PHE A 86 3.39 23.15 -11.74
N GLY A 87 3.26 21.97 -11.13
CA GLY A 87 2.33 20.98 -11.63
C GLY A 87 1.70 20.12 -10.55
N GLU A 88 0.51 19.62 -10.88
CA GLU A 88 -0.22 18.63 -10.13
C GLU A 88 -0.55 17.48 -11.09
N ILE A 89 -0.20 16.28 -10.67
CA ILE A 89 -0.39 15.05 -11.44
C ILE A 89 -1.16 14.07 -10.59
N TYR A 90 -2.31 13.65 -11.08
CA TYR A 90 -3.09 12.62 -10.43
C TYR A 90 -2.48 11.28 -10.82
N PHE A 91 -2.36 10.36 -9.87
CA PHE A 91 -1.92 9.01 -10.18
C PHE A 91 -2.69 7.98 -9.36
N GLN A 92 -2.78 6.77 -9.91
CA GLN A 92 -3.25 5.59 -9.21
C GLN A 92 -2.17 4.51 -9.28
N ALA A 93 -1.75 4.03 -8.13
CA ALA A 93 -0.79 2.93 -8.03
C ALA A 93 -1.52 1.60 -7.76
N PHE A 94 -1.06 0.55 -8.44
CA PHE A 94 -1.44 -0.83 -8.19
C PHE A 94 -0.18 -1.66 -7.94
N HIS A 95 -0.12 -2.31 -6.79
CA HIS A 95 0.99 -3.19 -6.40
C HIS A 95 0.44 -4.59 -6.19
N ARG A 96 1.02 -5.57 -6.89
CA ARG A 96 0.68 -6.97 -6.73
C ARG A 96 1.63 -7.60 -5.71
N ILE A 97 1.15 -7.72 -4.48
CA ILE A 97 1.92 -8.22 -3.33
C ILE A 97 1.47 -9.64 -3.02
N VAL A 98 2.40 -10.56 -2.78
CA VAL A 98 2.10 -11.90 -2.29
C VAL A 98 2.05 -11.84 -0.75
N VAL A 99 0.96 -12.33 -0.15
CA VAL A 99 0.70 -12.20 1.29
C VAL A 99 0.83 -13.51 2.07
N ASN A 100 1.10 -14.63 1.40
CA ASN A 100 1.38 -15.92 2.04
C ASN A 100 2.23 -16.82 1.13
N ASP A 101 2.75 -17.90 1.70
CA ASP A 101 3.62 -18.86 1.01
C ASP A 101 2.89 -19.65 -0.10
N GLU A 102 1.56 -19.60 -0.11
CA GLU A 102 0.70 -20.21 -1.14
C GLU A 102 0.54 -19.33 -2.39
N GLY A 103 1.17 -18.14 -2.42
CA GLY A 103 1.10 -17.23 -3.56
C GLY A 103 -0.19 -16.41 -3.64
N LYS A 104 -0.96 -16.30 -2.53
CA LYS A 104 -2.16 -15.46 -2.47
C LYS A 104 -1.76 -14.00 -2.65
N PHE A 105 -2.50 -13.28 -3.49
CA PHE A 105 -2.31 -11.84 -3.67
C PHE A 105 -3.07 -11.03 -2.62
N ALA A 106 -2.46 -9.92 -2.20
CA ALA A 106 -3.14 -8.86 -1.48
C ALA A 106 -4.35 -8.39 -2.31
N SER A 107 -5.48 -8.26 -1.64
CA SER A 107 -6.72 -7.78 -2.21
C SER A 107 -7.33 -6.70 -1.31
N ALA A 108 -8.28 -5.93 -1.83
CA ALA A 108 -9.06 -4.99 -1.02
C ALA A 108 -9.78 -5.69 0.15
N HIS A 109 -10.07 -7.00 0.02
CA HIS A 109 -10.60 -7.81 1.10
C HIS A 109 -9.60 -7.97 2.27
N ASP A 110 -8.29 -8.01 2.01
CA ASP A 110 -7.28 -8.08 3.06
C ASP A 110 -7.16 -6.74 3.82
N LEU A 111 -7.34 -5.59 3.14
CA LEU A 111 -7.41 -4.28 3.79
C LEU A 111 -8.66 -4.13 4.68
N ARG A 112 -9.78 -4.71 4.24
CA ARG A 112 -11.02 -4.77 5.01
C ARG A 112 -10.79 -5.48 6.35
N ARG A 113 -9.99 -6.54 6.36
CA ARG A 113 -9.64 -7.27 7.59
C ARG A 113 -8.98 -6.35 8.61
N THR A 114 -7.96 -5.58 8.19
CA THR A 114 -7.27 -4.62 9.06
C THR A 114 -8.21 -3.57 9.63
N PHE A 115 -9.17 -3.07 8.84
CA PHE A 115 -10.17 -2.12 9.32
C PHE A 115 -11.12 -2.75 10.35
N ALA A 116 -11.61 -3.96 10.09
CA ALA A 116 -12.46 -4.70 11.01
C ALA A 116 -11.73 -5.02 12.34
N MET A 117 -10.46 -5.40 12.29
CA MET A 117 -9.64 -5.62 13.50
C MET A 117 -9.51 -4.34 14.33
N LYS A 118 -9.30 -3.18 13.70
CA LYS A 118 -9.24 -1.89 14.40
C LYS A 118 -10.56 -1.55 15.09
N LEU A 119 -11.69 -1.77 14.41
CA LEU A 119 -13.02 -1.57 14.99
C LEU A 119 -13.29 -2.55 16.15
N ALA A 120 -12.91 -3.82 16.00
CA ALA A 120 -13.04 -4.82 17.07
C ALA A 120 -12.24 -4.40 18.32
N ARG A 121 -10.98 -3.96 18.13
CA ARG A 121 -10.12 -3.44 19.20
C ARG A 121 -10.66 -2.15 19.84
N ALA A 122 -11.44 -1.37 19.10
CA ALA A 122 -12.15 -0.19 19.61
C ALA A 122 -13.44 -0.55 20.37
N GLY A 123 -13.79 -1.84 20.50
CA GLY A 123 -14.94 -2.32 21.26
C GLY A 123 -16.23 -2.48 20.44
N VAL A 124 -16.17 -2.39 19.10
CA VAL A 124 -17.35 -2.65 18.25
C VAL A 124 -17.76 -4.12 18.37
N SER A 125 -19.06 -4.36 18.57
CA SER A 125 -19.58 -5.72 18.78
C SER A 125 -19.44 -6.60 17.53
N MET A 126 -19.31 -7.91 17.73
CA MET A 126 -19.21 -8.88 16.62
C MET A 126 -20.45 -8.88 15.70
N PRO A 127 -21.69 -8.73 16.20
CA PRO A 127 -22.87 -8.51 15.35
C PRO A 127 -22.80 -7.24 14.49
N ASP A 128 -22.31 -6.13 15.03
CA ASP A 128 -22.14 -4.89 14.26
C ASP A 128 -21.04 -5.03 13.22
N LEU A 129 -19.92 -5.65 13.58
CA LEU A 129 -18.85 -6.00 12.65
C LEU A 129 -19.36 -6.90 11.53
N LYS A 130 -20.17 -7.92 11.81
CA LYS A 130 -20.80 -8.76 10.77
C LYS A 130 -21.61 -7.90 9.79
N THR A 131 -22.35 -6.92 10.29
CA THR A 131 -23.20 -6.04 9.48
C THR A 131 -22.36 -5.10 8.62
N ILE A 132 -21.38 -4.42 9.21
CA ILE A 132 -20.43 -3.54 8.51
C ILE A 132 -19.62 -4.35 7.48
N MET A 133 -19.21 -5.56 7.86
CA MET A 133 -18.47 -6.50 7.01
C MET A 133 -19.38 -7.33 6.09
N ARG A 134 -20.69 -7.07 6.05
CA ARG A 134 -21.63 -7.77 5.15
C ARG A 134 -21.43 -9.29 5.10
N HIS A 135 -21.00 -9.89 6.21
CA HIS A 135 -20.82 -11.34 6.30
C HIS A 135 -22.21 -11.97 6.43
N SER A 136 -22.50 -12.97 5.59
CA SER A 136 -23.77 -13.68 5.63
C SER A 136 -23.95 -14.39 6.98
N VAL A 137 -22.88 -15.00 7.49
CA VAL A 137 -22.88 -15.78 8.75
C VAL A 137 -21.92 -15.16 9.77
N ILE A 138 -22.32 -15.16 11.05
CA ILE A 138 -21.53 -14.55 12.13
C ILE A 138 -20.24 -15.33 12.44
N SER A 139 -20.24 -16.66 12.24
CA SER A 139 -19.08 -17.53 12.46
C SER A 139 -17.87 -17.10 11.65
N THR A 140 -18.07 -16.62 10.42
CA THR A 140 -17.01 -16.05 9.59
C THR A 140 -16.36 -14.85 10.26
N THR A 141 -17.15 -13.93 10.83
CA THR A 141 -16.63 -12.77 11.59
C THR A 141 -15.89 -13.21 12.85
N MET A 142 -16.47 -14.16 13.61
CA MET A 142 -15.87 -14.67 14.84
C MET A 142 -14.51 -15.32 14.59
N ARG A 143 -14.42 -16.22 13.59
CA ARG A 143 -13.18 -16.92 13.24
C ARG A 143 -12.05 -15.98 12.87
N PHE A 144 -12.33 -14.96 12.04
CA PHE A 144 -11.27 -14.08 11.55
C PHE A 144 -10.81 -13.03 12.55
N TYR A 145 -11.67 -12.63 13.50
CA TYR A 145 -11.39 -11.47 14.36
C TYR A 145 -11.34 -11.79 15.85
N LEU A 146 -11.98 -12.86 16.32
CA LEU A 146 -11.98 -13.26 17.73
C LEU A 146 -10.81 -14.23 18.02
N ASP A 147 -10.56 -15.18 17.12
CA ASP A 147 -9.49 -16.17 17.30
C ASP A 147 -8.09 -15.56 17.14
N GLU A 148 -7.89 -14.68 16.15
CA GLU A 148 -6.64 -13.90 16.03
C GLU A 148 -6.35 -13.06 17.28
N GLN A 149 -7.39 -12.46 17.88
CA GLN A 149 -7.23 -11.69 19.11
C GLN A 149 -6.81 -12.59 20.28
N ALA A 150 -7.34 -13.81 20.38
CA ALA A 150 -6.98 -14.75 21.44
C ALA A 150 -5.52 -15.22 21.32
N GLU A 151 -5.06 -15.55 20.11
CA GLU A 151 -3.67 -15.95 19.86
C GLU A 151 -2.68 -14.81 20.13
N GLU A 152 -2.94 -13.61 19.62
CA GLU A 152 -2.09 -12.44 19.81
C GLU A 152 -2.02 -12.03 21.29
N VAL A 153 -3.15 -12.06 22.01
CA VAL A 153 -3.20 -11.80 23.46
C VAL A 153 -2.43 -12.88 24.23
N SER A 154 -2.58 -14.15 23.85
CA SER A 154 -1.86 -15.27 24.47
C SER A 154 -0.34 -15.11 24.31
N GLN A 155 0.15 -14.78 23.11
CA GLN A 155 1.56 -14.52 22.85
C GLN A 155 2.10 -13.35 23.69
N ARG A 156 1.38 -12.20 23.71
CA ARG A 156 1.76 -11.04 24.53
C ARG A 156 1.82 -11.35 26.03
N ILE A 157 0.90 -12.17 26.51
CA ILE A 157 0.89 -12.64 27.91
C ILE A 157 2.09 -13.57 28.16
N ALA A 158 2.37 -14.51 27.26
CA ALA A 158 3.48 -15.45 27.37
C ALA A 158 4.84 -14.75 27.38
N GLU A 159 5.05 -13.75 26.52
CA GLU A 159 6.25 -12.91 26.49
C GLU A 159 6.46 -12.17 27.82
N LYS A 160 5.40 -11.52 28.34
CA LYS A 160 5.47 -10.81 29.63
C LYS A 160 5.70 -11.73 30.81
N LEU A 161 5.26 -12.99 30.72
CA LEU A 161 5.42 -14.01 31.75
C LEU A 161 6.70 -14.85 31.58
N ASN A 162 7.53 -14.56 30.57
CA ASN A 162 8.75 -15.30 30.22
C ASN A 162 8.51 -16.83 30.10
N ARG A 163 7.34 -17.22 29.56
CA ARG A 163 6.95 -18.62 29.34
C ARG A 163 7.02 -18.96 27.85
N LYS A 164 7.46 -20.19 27.52
CA LYS A 164 7.39 -20.71 26.15
C LYS A 164 5.93 -20.79 25.68
N VAL A 165 5.63 -20.21 24.52
CA VAL A 165 4.38 -20.44 23.79
C VAL A 165 4.39 -21.88 23.29
N TYR A 166 3.36 -22.68 23.62
CA TYR A 166 3.23 -24.05 23.16
C TYR A 166 2.39 -24.10 21.87
N PRO A 167 2.83 -24.82 20.82
CA PRO A 167 2.00 -25.05 19.63
C PRO A 167 0.77 -25.89 20.00
N GLY A 168 -0.44 -25.48 19.60
CA GLY A 168 -1.68 -26.25 19.78
C GLY A 168 -2.83 -25.60 20.57
N THR A 169 -2.83 -24.28 20.77
CA THR A 169 -4.03 -23.55 21.29
C THR A 169 -5.00 -23.09 20.19
N SER A 170 -4.82 -23.53 18.95
CA SER A 170 -5.86 -23.43 17.93
C SER A 170 -7.02 -24.33 18.33
N VAL A 171 -8.21 -23.75 18.50
CA VAL A 171 -9.43 -24.53 18.70
C VAL A 171 -9.78 -25.16 17.36
N ASP A 172 -9.36 -26.41 17.14
CA ASP A 172 -9.87 -27.23 16.05
C ASP A 172 -11.33 -27.58 16.38
N LEU A 173 -12.26 -26.79 15.87
CA LEU A 173 -13.66 -27.19 15.77
C LEU A 173 -13.78 -28.04 14.51
N GLU A 174 -13.61 -29.35 14.67
CA GLU A 174 -14.06 -30.32 13.68
C GLU A 174 -15.52 -30.03 13.31
N GLU A 175 -15.79 -29.98 12.00
CA GLU A 175 -17.13 -29.87 11.44
C GLU A 175 -17.99 -31.03 11.94
N SER A 176 -18.87 -30.77 12.92
CA SER A 176 -20.00 -31.66 13.16
C SER A 176 -21.06 -31.36 12.10
N GLU A 177 -20.98 -32.04 10.97
CA GLU A 177 -22.15 -32.31 10.16
C GLU A 177 -23.14 -33.12 11.01
N SER A 178 -24.27 -32.52 11.36
CA SER A 178 -25.45 -33.28 11.76
C SER A 178 -26.72 -32.54 11.33
N THR A 179 -27.28 -33.05 10.22
CA THR A 179 -28.71 -33.11 9.81
C THR A 179 -29.62 -31.91 10.05
#